data_AF-A0A936GWF8-F1
#
_entry.id   AF-A0A936GWF8-F1
#
_cell.length_a   1.000
_cell.length_b   1.000
_cell.length_c   1.000
_cell.angle_alpha   90.00
_cell.angle_beta   90.00
_cell.angle_gamma   90.00
#
_symmetry.space_group_name_H-M   'P 1'
#
loop_
_entity.id
_entity.type
_entity.pdbx_description
1 polymer ?
#
loop_
_entity_poly.entity_id
_entity_poly.type
_entity_poly.pdbx_seq_one_letter_code
_entity_poly.pdbx_strand_id
1 'polypeptide(L)'
;MIHPSSLHRFSFAFPVLGTTFLLILLFSACRKDDAFFEGNARIEVSTDTLFFDTLFTRVGSATQYVKIYNREASPVTVQLSLQKGMSQYRFNVNGYSVWMTVRMKLDPKTASMYL
;
A
#
# COMPACT_ATOMS: atom_id res chain seq x y z
N MET A 1 -44.19 -8.40 -64.15
CA MET A 1 -43.75 -7.25 -63.32
C MET A 1 -43.70 -7.71 -61.88
N ILE A 2 -42.50 -7.87 -61.32
CA ILE A 2 -42.29 -8.29 -59.92
C ILE A 2 -41.83 -7.04 -59.16
N HIS A 3 -42.56 -6.67 -58.11
CA HIS A 3 -42.26 -5.53 -57.25
C HIS A 3 -41.60 -6.05 -55.96
N PRO A 4 -40.35 -5.67 -55.61
CA PRO A 4 -39.77 -6.08 -54.34
C PRO A 4 -39.80 -4.91 -53.35
N SER A 5 -40.85 -4.85 -52.52
CA SER A 5 -40.91 -3.97 -51.35
C SER A 5 -40.79 -4.79 -50.07
N SER A 6 -39.62 -5.42 -49.85
CA SER A 6 -39.31 -6.01 -48.54
C SER A 6 -37.81 -6.22 -48.35
N LEU A 7 -37.05 -5.13 -48.15
CA LEU A 7 -35.63 -5.22 -47.75
C LEU A 7 -35.25 -4.34 -46.55
N HIS A 8 -36.20 -3.67 -45.91
CA HIS A 8 -35.91 -2.73 -44.80
C HIS A 8 -36.34 -3.18 -43.40
N ARG A 9 -36.68 -4.47 -43.22
CA ARG A 9 -36.99 -5.05 -41.89
C ARG A 9 -35.80 -5.72 -41.21
N PHE A 10 -34.55 -5.40 -41.59
CA PHE A 10 -33.40 -5.79 -40.79
C PHE A 10 -33.35 -4.90 -39.54
N SER A 11 -33.96 -5.43 -38.48
CA SER A 11 -34.22 -4.80 -37.20
C SER A 11 -32.99 -4.06 -36.66
N PHE A 12 -33.11 -2.74 -36.54
CA PHE A 12 -32.14 -1.84 -35.88
C PHE A 12 -31.83 -2.22 -34.42
N ALA A 13 -32.52 -3.21 -33.83
CA ALA A 13 -32.26 -3.72 -32.49
C ALA A 13 -30.91 -4.44 -32.34
N PHE A 14 -30.43 -5.13 -33.39
CA PHE A 14 -29.19 -5.90 -33.33
C PHE A 14 -27.92 -5.06 -33.05
N PRO A 15 -27.70 -3.92 -33.74
CA PRO A 15 -26.55 -3.06 -33.43
C PRO A 15 -26.67 -2.32 -32.10
N VAL A 16 -27.89 -2.05 -31.62
CA VAL A 16 -28.15 -1.36 -30.33
C VAL A 16 -27.79 -2.25 -29.14
N LEU A 17 -28.06 -3.56 -29.22
CA LEU A 17 -27.62 -4.52 -28.19
C LEU A 17 -26.10 -4.68 -28.16
N GLY A 18 -25.44 -4.66 -29.32
CA GLY A 18 -23.98 -4.77 -29.39
C GLY A 18 -23.25 -3.58 -28.78
N THR A 19 -23.72 -2.35 -29.04
CA THR A 19 -23.11 -1.13 -28.50
C THR A 19 -23.33 -0.98 -27.01
N THR A 20 -24.51 -1.35 -26.49
CA THR A 20 -24.79 -1.35 -25.05
C THR A 20 -23.93 -2.36 -24.29
N PHE A 21 -23.72 -3.57 -24.83
CA PHE A 21 -22.81 -4.56 -24.24
C PHE A 21 -21.36 -4.06 -24.19
N LEU A 22 -20.89 -3.42 -25.26
CA LEU A 22 -19.54 -2.83 -25.31
C LEU A 22 -19.36 -1.73 -24.24
N LEU A 23 -20.36 -0.88 -24.04
CA LEU A 23 -20.34 0.16 -23.01
C LEU A 23 -20.25 -0.46 -21.60
N ILE A 24 -21.01 -1.52 -21.31
CA ILE A 24 -20.96 -2.20 -20.00
C ILE A 24 -19.57 -2.77 -19.70
N LEU A 25 -18.89 -3.34 -20.70
CA LEU A 25 -17.53 -3.86 -20.53
C LEU A 25 -16.52 -2.75 -20.21
N LEU A 26 -16.68 -1.56 -20.80
CA LEU A 26 -15.80 -0.41 -20.54
C LEU A 26 -15.96 0.14 -19.12
N PHE A 27 -17.18 0.10 -18.55
CA PHE A 27 -17.43 0.56 -17.18
C PHE A 27 -17.09 -0.47 -16.08
N SER A 28 -16.89 -1.75 -16.43
CA SER A 28 -16.50 -2.81 -15.47
C SER A 28 -15.03 -2.73 -15.03
N ALA A 29 -14.18 -1.96 -15.73
CA ALA A 29 -12.76 -1.85 -15.43
C ALA A 29 -12.43 -0.98 -14.19
N CYS A 30 -13.44 -0.46 -13.48
CA CYS A 30 -13.24 0.32 -12.27
C CYS A 30 -12.79 -0.60 -11.11
N ARG A 31 -11.47 -0.82 -11.00
CA ARG A 31 -10.87 -1.40 -9.80
C ARG A 31 -11.03 -0.41 -8.66
N LYS A 32 -11.57 -0.87 -7.54
CA LYS A 32 -11.59 -0.11 -6.30
C LYS A 32 -10.14 -0.06 -5.81
N ASP A 33 -9.46 1.06 -6.02
CA ASP A 33 -8.15 1.30 -5.44
C ASP A 33 -8.33 1.26 -3.91
N ASP A 34 -7.48 0.47 -3.24
CA ASP A 34 -7.48 0.38 -1.78
C ASP A 34 -7.40 1.81 -1.23
N ALA A 35 -8.47 2.26 -0.55
CA ALA A 35 -8.50 3.59 0.02
C ALA A 35 -7.39 3.69 1.08
N PHE A 36 -6.29 4.32 0.71
CA PHE A 36 -5.24 4.68 1.66
C PHE A 36 -5.77 5.82 2.52
N PHE A 37 -5.49 5.75 3.82
CA PHE A 37 -5.79 6.87 4.71
C PHE A 37 -4.88 8.05 4.34
N GLU A 38 -5.41 9.02 3.60
CA GLU A 38 -4.75 10.30 3.35
C GLU A 38 -5.09 11.26 4.49
N GLY A 39 -4.29 11.21 5.55
CA GLY A 39 -4.45 12.04 6.73
C GLY A 39 -3.32 11.84 7.74
N ASN A 40 -3.35 12.59 8.85
CA ASN A 40 -2.39 12.42 9.94
C ASN A 40 -2.78 11.18 10.75
N ALA A 41 -2.33 10.00 10.30
CA ALA A 41 -2.63 8.73 10.94
C ALA A 41 -2.07 8.67 12.37
N ARG A 42 -2.85 8.20 13.34
CA ARG A 42 -2.38 8.01 14.70
C ARG A 42 -1.53 6.75 14.79
N ILE A 43 -0.21 6.95 14.74
CA ILE A 43 0.79 5.92 14.96
C ILE A 43 1.27 6.00 16.41
N GLU A 44 1.36 4.84 17.06
CA GLU A 44 1.93 4.71 18.41
C GLU A 44 3.23 3.91 18.34
N VAL A 45 4.23 4.36 19.10
CA VAL A 45 5.56 3.75 19.15
C VAL A 45 5.76 3.19 20.57
N SER A 46 6.36 2.01 20.70
CA SER A 46 6.55 1.38 22.02
C SER A 46 7.51 2.15 22.93
N THR A 47 8.49 2.82 22.33
CA THR A 47 9.58 3.49 23.04
C THR A 47 10.07 4.69 22.24
N ASP A 48 10.11 5.85 22.87
CA ASP A 48 10.52 7.11 22.22
C ASP A 48 12.04 7.26 22.10
N THR A 49 12.81 6.58 22.96
CA THR A 49 14.27 6.68 22.98
C THR A 49 14.89 5.36 23.42
N LEU A 50 15.82 4.85 22.62
CA LEU A 50 16.64 3.69 22.94
C LEU A 50 18.07 4.13 23.22
N PHE A 51 18.64 3.62 24.31
CA PHE A 51 20.04 3.83 24.64
C PHE A 51 20.83 2.57 24.31
N PHE A 52 21.97 2.76 23.64
CA PHE A 52 22.93 1.71 23.38
C PHE A 52 24.10 1.91 24.33
N ASP A 53 24.20 1.07 25.35
CA ASP A 53 25.32 1.10 26.28
C ASP A 53 26.56 0.51 25.60
N THR A 54 27.63 1.29 25.48
CA THR A 54 28.84 0.93 24.72
C THR A 54 30.02 0.53 25.61
N LEU A 55 29.77 0.13 26.87
CA LEU A 55 30.81 -0.19 27.86
C LEU A 55 31.85 -1.27 27.46
N PHE A 56 31.66 -1.99 26.34
CA PHE A 56 32.70 -2.86 25.77
C PHE A 56 32.97 -2.57 24.29
N THR A 57 34.17 -2.07 24.00
CA THR A 57 34.71 -1.77 22.65
C THR A 57 35.19 -3.02 21.89
N ARG A 58 34.80 -4.23 22.31
CA ARG A 58 35.17 -5.50 21.65
C ARG A 58 33.95 -6.19 21.08
N VAL A 59 33.64 -5.88 19.82
CA VAL A 59 32.82 -6.66 18.88
C VAL A 59 31.58 -7.31 19.50
N GLY A 60 30.58 -6.48 19.82
CA GLY A 60 29.21 -6.92 20.08
C GLY A 60 28.24 -6.01 19.34
N SER A 61 27.37 -6.56 18.49
CA SER A 61 26.25 -5.79 17.96
C SER A 61 25.14 -5.76 19.02
N ALA A 62 24.85 -4.59 19.56
CA ALA A 62 23.68 -4.39 20.41
C ALA A 62 22.47 -4.13 19.52
N THR A 63 21.52 -5.04 19.57
CA THR A 63 20.31 -5.02 18.75
C THR A 63 19.12 -4.72 19.65
N GLN A 64 18.42 -3.61 19.40
CA GLN A 64 17.26 -3.17 20.18
C GLN A 64 16.02 -3.19 19.32
N TYR A 65 14.85 -3.36 19.94
CA TYR A 65 13.58 -3.46 19.22
C TYR A 65 12.63 -2.31 19.57
N VAL A 66 11.97 -1.77 18.55
CA VAL A 66 10.86 -0.83 18.67
C VAL A 66 9.64 -1.42 17.98
N LYS A 67 8.47 -1.31 18.60
CA LYS A 67 7.20 -1.68 17.95
C LYS A 67 6.47 -0.44 17.49
N ILE A 68 5.93 -0.50 16.28
CA ILE A 68 5.07 0.54 15.72
C ILE A 68 3.68 -0.04 15.54
N TYR A 69 2.68 0.65 16.07
CA TYR A 69 1.29 0.24 16.12
C TYR A 69 0.44 1.15 15.24
N ASN A 70 -0.35 0.54 14.36
CA ASN A 70 -1.40 1.24 13.64
C ASN A 70 -2.71 1.19 14.45
N ARG A 71 -3.13 2.34 15.00
CA ARG A 71 -4.40 2.47 15.74
C ARG A 71 -5.60 2.79 14.85
N GLU A 72 -5.36 3.06 13.57
CA GLU A 72 -6.42 3.34 12.61
C GLU A 72 -7.16 2.07 12.19
N ALA A 73 -8.41 2.26 11.77
CA ALA A 73 -9.22 1.18 11.20
C ALA A 73 -8.85 0.83 9.74
N SER A 74 -8.05 1.69 9.11
CA SER A 74 -7.58 1.56 7.73
C SER A 74 -6.08 1.24 7.67
N PRO A 75 -5.59 0.65 6.57
CA PRO A 75 -4.17 0.46 6.36
C PRO A 75 -3.44 1.80 6.27
N VAL A 76 -2.26 1.88 6.86
CA VAL A 76 -1.42 3.10 6.84
C VAL A 76 -0.06 2.79 6.25
N THR A 77 0.44 3.67 5.39
CA THR A 77 1.81 3.59 4.89
C THR A 77 2.69 4.50 5.73
N VAL A 78 3.71 3.92 6.37
CA VAL A 78 4.70 4.65 7.16
C VAL A 78 6.04 4.64 6.46
N GLN A 79 6.74 5.78 6.53
CA GLN A 79 8.09 5.94 6.05
C GLN A 79 9.03 6.16 7.22
N LEU A 80 10.00 5.26 7.38
CA LEU A 80 11.08 5.41 8.36
C LEU A 80 12.32 5.85 7.61
N SER A 81 13.00 6.88 8.12
CA SER A 81 14.27 7.35 7.56
C SER A 81 15.28 7.68 8.66
N LEU A 82 16.55 7.41 8.39
CA LEU A 82 17.66 7.88 9.22
C LEU A 82 17.96 9.34 8.86
N GLN A 83 17.65 10.24 9.78
CA GLN A 83 17.79 11.68 9.57
C GLN A 83 19.24 12.11 9.29
N LYS A 84 20.25 11.36 9.76
CA LYS A 84 21.68 11.66 9.58
C LYS A 84 22.39 10.81 8.52
N GLY A 85 21.68 10.14 7.61
CA GLY A 85 22.32 9.35 6.53
C GLY A 85 23.14 8.17 7.06
N MET A 86 24.36 7.95 6.52
CA MET A 86 25.26 6.84 6.87
C MET A 86 25.73 6.90 8.34
N SER A 87 24.86 6.45 9.24
CA SER A 87 25.19 6.22 10.64
C SER A 87 25.81 4.84 10.82
N GLN A 88 26.52 4.62 11.93
CA GLN A 88 27.02 3.29 12.31
C GLN A 88 25.88 2.32 12.67
N TYR A 89 24.64 2.83 12.77
CA TYR A 89 23.44 2.07 13.07
C TYR A 89 22.76 1.63 11.77
N ARG A 90 22.26 0.40 11.77
CA ARG A 90 21.40 -0.16 10.74
C ARG A 90 20.08 -0.51 11.39
N PHE A 91 19.00 -0.35 10.64
CA PHE A 91 17.69 -0.76 11.08
C PHE A 91 17.19 -1.91 10.21
N ASN A 92 16.51 -2.88 10.81
CA ASN A 92 15.89 -3.98 10.10
C ASN A 92 14.36 -3.90 10.22
N VAL A 93 13.71 -4.04 9.08
CA VAL A 93 12.26 -3.91 8.96
C VAL A 93 11.72 -5.19 8.38
N ASN A 94 10.95 -5.94 9.18
CA ASN A 94 10.40 -7.25 8.80
C ASN A 94 11.47 -8.21 8.22
N GLY A 95 12.70 -8.17 8.74
CA GLY A 95 13.82 -9.00 8.28
C GLY A 95 14.66 -8.41 7.15
N TYR A 96 14.32 -7.24 6.62
CA TYR A 96 15.12 -6.55 5.61
C TYR A 96 16.00 -5.46 6.24
N SER A 97 17.32 -5.56 6.07
CA SER A 97 18.26 -4.51 6.48
C SER A 97 18.18 -3.33 5.51
N VAL A 98 17.97 -2.13 6.05
CA VAL A 98 17.88 -0.89 5.27
C VAL A 98 18.93 0.11 5.74
N TRP A 99 19.45 0.89 4.79
CA TRP A 99 20.58 1.82 5.00
C TRP A 99 20.17 3.29 5.07
N MET A 100 18.97 3.67 4.63
CA MET A 100 18.53 5.08 4.64
C MET A 100 17.04 5.25 4.90
N THR A 101 16.18 4.75 3.99
CA THR A 101 14.73 4.95 4.07
C THR A 101 14.00 3.67 3.70
N VAL A 102 12.96 3.32 4.46
CA VAL A 102 12.03 2.24 4.10
C VAL A 102 10.59 2.76 4.13
N ARG A 103 9.75 2.23 3.26
CA ARG A 103 8.30 2.41 3.32
C ARG A 103 7.64 1.06 3.53
N MET A 104 6.67 1.02 4.42
CA MET A 104 5.95 -0.20 4.77
C MET A 104 4.48 0.09 5.00
N LYS A 105 3.65 -0.89 4.64
CA LYS A 105 2.21 -0.88 4.90
C LYS A 105 1.98 -1.57 6.24
N LEU A 106 1.26 -0.89 7.13
CA LEU A 106 0.78 -1.42 8.40
C LEU A 106 -0.71 -1.71 8.29
N ASP A 107 -1.09 -2.95 8.58
CA ASP A 107 -2.48 -3.36 8.58
C ASP A 107 -3.22 -2.84 9.83
N PRO A 108 -4.56 -2.69 9.78
CA PRO A 108 -5.34 -2.15 10.89
C PRO A 108 -5.16 -2.96 12.19
N LYS A 109 -4.99 -2.27 13.32
CA LYS A 109 -4.87 -2.89 14.66
C LYS A 109 -3.74 -3.91 14.79
N THR A 110 -2.71 -3.83 13.95
CA THR A 110 -1.54 -4.71 14.02
C THR A 110 -0.33 -3.99 14.64
N ALA A 111 0.56 -4.80 15.22
CA ALA A 111 1.85 -4.38 15.71
C ALA A 111 2.92 -5.01 14.82
N SER A 112 3.90 -4.21 14.39
CA SER A 112 5.09 -4.76 13.76
C SER A 112 6.33 -4.37 14.56
N MET A 113 7.30 -5.28 14.58
CA MET A 113 8.51 -5.23 15.40
C MET A 113 9.68 -4.84 14.49
N TYR A 114 10.38 -3.79 14.88
CA TYR A 114 11.46 -3.18 14.12
C TYR A 114 12.74 -3.18 14.96
N LEU A 115 13.85 -3.24 14.25
CA LEU A 115 15.22 -3.42 14.73
C LEU A 115 16.08 -2.25 14.30
#